data_AF-A0A6I3U2G7-F1
#
_entry.id   AF-A0A6I3U2G7-F1
#
_cell.length_a   1.000
_cell.length_b   1.000
_cell.length_c   1.000
_cell.angle_alpha   90.00
_cell.angle_beta   90.00
_cell.angle_gamma   90.00
#
_symmetry.space_group_name_H-M   'P 1'
#
loop_
_entity.id
_entity.type
_entity.pdbx_description
1 polymer ?
#
loop_
_entity_poly.entity_id
_entity_poly.type
_entity_poly.pdbx_seq_one_letter_code
_entity_poly.pdbx_strand_id
1 'polypeptide(L)' 'MNHKIAILSDVHGNATALEAVIADAKNQGASEYWLLGDIFLLLNENQRAN' A
#
# COMPACT_ATOMS: atom_id res chain seq x y z
N MET A 1 8.12 15.73 -19.35
CA MET A 1 8.32 15.12 -18.02
C MET A 1 8.03 13.64 -18.15
N ASN A 2 8.88 12.75 -17.63
CA ASN A 2 8.55 11.32 -17.64
C ASN A 2 7.52 11.06 -16.55
N HIS A 3 6.34 10.59 -16.94
CA HIS A 3 5.31 10.14 -16.00
C HIS A 3 5.69 8.75 -15.48
N LYS A 4 5.80 8.61 -14.16
CA LYS A 4 6.10 7.34 -13.49
C LYS A 4 4.98 7.00 -12.52
N ILE A 5 4.45 5.80 -12.65
CA ILE A 5 3.34 5.29 -11.82
C ILE A 5 3.92 4.24 -10.87
N ALA A 6 3.63 4.37 -9.57
CA ALA A 6 3.90 3.34 -8.58
C ALA A 6 2.65 2.45 -8.41
N ILE A 7 2.82 1.13 -8.53
CA ILE A 7 1.76 0.15 -8.28
C ILE A 7 1.99 -0.45 -6.89
N LEU A 8 1.04 -0.25 -5.99
CA LEU A 8 1.09 -0.72 -4.60
C LEU A 8 0.19 -1.93 -4.47
N SER A 9 0.75 -3.03 -3.98
CA SER A 9 0.02 -4.25 -3.60
C SER A 9 -0.69 -4.07 -2.25
N ASP A 10 -1.23 -5.17 -1.73
CA ASP A 10 -1.93 -5.26 -0.45
C ASP A 10 -1.15 -4.60 0.70
N VAL A 11 -1.89 -3.82 1.51
CA VAL A 11 -1.36 -3.08 2.67
C VAL A 11 -1.72 -3.79 3.98
N HIS A 12 -2.89 -4.42 4.03
CA HIS A 12 -3.44 -5.09 5.21
C HIS A 12 -3.42 -4.22 6.48
N GLY A 13 -3.64 -2.91 6.33
CA GLY A 13 -3.65 -1.96 7.45
C GLY A 13 -2.29 -1.64 8.10
N ASN A 14 -1.16 -2.08 7.53
CA ASN A 14 0.16 -1.75 8.06
C ASN A 14 0.62 -0.34 7.65
N ALA A 15 0.22 0.67 8.43
CA ALA A 15 0.52 2.08 8.16
C ALA A 15 2.03 2.39 8.08
N THR A 16 2.85 1.79 8.94
CA THR A 16 4.30 2.03 8.96
C THR A 16 4.97 1.49 7.70
N ALA A 17 4.57 0.29 7.23
CA ALA A 17 5.07 -0.25 5.98
C ALA A 17 4.62 0.60 4.78
N LEU A 18 3.36 1.05 4.78
CA LEU A 18 2.83 1.92 3.73
C LEU A 18 3.60 3.23 3.63
N GLU A 19 3.92 3.87 4.77
CA GLU A 19 4.71 5.09 4.81
C GLU A 19 6.11 4.90 4.18
N ALA A 20 6.78 3.79 4.53
CA ALA A 20 8.09 3.45 3.97
C ALA A 20 8.04 3.24 2.45
N VAL A 21 7.02 2.54 1.94
CA VAL A 21 6.83 2.30 0.50
C VAL A 21 6.53 3.60 -0.25
N ILE A 22 5.69 4.48 0.32
CA ILE A 22 5.39 5.78 -0.29
C ILE A 22 6.66 6.65 -0.35
N ALA A 23 7.47 6.68 0.71
CA ALA A 23 8.72 7.44 0.73
C ALA A 23 9.69 6.94 -0.35
N ASP A 24 9.83 5.63 -0.51
CA ASP A 24 10.67 5.03 -1.55
C ASP A 24 10.15 5.37 -2.96
N ALA A 25 8.85 5.22 -3.22
CA ALA A 25 8.25 5.56 -4.50
C ALA A 25 8.45 7.04 -4.88
N LYS A 26 8.37 7.96 -3.90
CA LYS A 26 8.71 9.38 -4.10
C LYS A 26 10.17 9.58 -4.48
N ASN A 27 11.11 8.90 -3.80
CA ASN A 27 12.53 8.95 -4.13
C ASN A 27 12.84 8.41 -5.53
N GLN A 28 12.03 7.45 -6.00
CA GLN A 28 12.09 6.94 -7.37
C GLN A 28 11.46 7.90 -8.39
N GLY A 29 10.81 8.99 -7.97
CA GLY A 29 10.18 9.97 -8.85
C GLY A 29 8.79 9.57 -9.35
N ALA A 30 8.06 8.73 -8.60
CA ALA A 30 6.67 8.42 -8.92
C ALA A 30 5.77 9.65 -8.78
N SER A 31 5.00 9.95 -9.84
CA SER A 31 4.05 11.06 -9.91
C SER A 31 2.60 10.62 -9.72
N GLU A 32 2.33 9.31 -9.74
CA GLU A 32 1.00 8.71 -9.66
C GLU A 32 1.09 7.37 -8.94
N TYR A 33 0.00 6.99 -8.24
CA TYR A 33 -0.04 5.83 -7.35
C TYR A 33 -1.33 5.04 -7.60
N TRP A 34 -1.20 3.76 -7.94
CA TRP A 34 -2.31 2.85 -8.15
C TRP A 34 -2.29 1.77 -7.07
N LEU A 35 -3.40 1.59 -6.37
CA LEU A 35 -3.56 0.55 -5.36
C LEU A 35 -4.32 -0.62 -5.96
N LEU A 36 -3.80 -1.83 -5.78
CA LEU A 36 -4.43 -3.05 -6.30
C LEU A 36 -5.58 -3.55 -5.40
N GLY A 37 -5.61 -3.16 -4.13
CA GLY A 37 -6.65 -3.57 -3.19
C GLY A 37 -6.14 -3.73 -1.76
N ASP A 38 -6.96 -4.35 -0.91
CA ASP A 38 -6.65 -4.76 0.47
C ASP A 38 -5.89 -3.70 1.31
N ILE A 39 -6.49 -2.52 1.38
CA ILE A 39 -5.92 -1.36 2.08
C ILE A 39 -6.08 -1.50 3.60
N PHE A 40 -7.24 -2.00 4.04
CA PHE A 40 -7.61 -2.13 5.44
C PHE A 40 -7.92 -3.59 5.77
N LEU A 41 -7.44 -4.03 6.93
CA LEU A 41 -7.85 -5.28 7.54
C LEU A 41 -8.64 -4.97 8.82
N LEU A 42 -9.96 -5.23 8.79
CA LEU A 42 -10.77 -5.36 10.00
C LEU A 42 -10.85 -6.85 10.30
N LEU A 43 -10.02 -7.35 11.21
CA LEU A 43 -10.21 -8.71 11.73
C LEU A 43 -11.30 -8.67 12.79
N ASN A 44 -12.46 -9.23 12.45
CA ASN A 44 -13.47 -9.61 13.43
C ASN A 44 -12.89 -10.76 14.26
N GLU A 45 -13.12 -10.73 15.57
CA GLU A 45 -12.61 -11.74 16.52
C GLU A 45 -12.99 -13.19 16.12
N ASN A 46 -14.06 -13.34 15.35
CA ASN A 46 -14.61 -14.61 14.86
C ASN A 46 -13.93 -15.19 13.60
N GLN A 47 -12.85 -14.61 13.08
CA GLN A 47 -12.19 -15.08 11.85
C GLN A 47 -10.77 -15.64 12.09
N ARG A 48 -10.39 -15.87 13.35
CA ARG A 48 -9.10 -16.49 13.72
C ARG A 48 -9.15 -18.02 13.87
N ALA A 49 -10.32 -18.63 13.69
CA ALA A 49 -10.51 -20.07 13.80
C ALA A 49 -11.07 -20.62 12.48
N ASN A 50 -10.18 -20.87 11.52
CA ASN A 50 -10.31 -21.86 10.45
C ASN A 50 -8.91 -22.18 9.91
#